data_AF-A0A7S0AMM3-F1
#
_entry.id   AF-A0A7S0AMM3-F1
#
_cell.length_a   1.000
_cell.length_b   1.000
_cell.length_c   1.000
_cell.angle_alpha   90.00
_cell.angle_beta   90.00
_cell.angle_gamma   90.00
#
_symmetry.space_group_name_H-M   'P 1'
#
loop_
_entity.id
_entity.type
_entity.pdbx_description
1 polymer ?
#
loop_
_entity_poly.entity_id
_entity_poly.type
_entity_poly.pdbx_seq_one_letter_code
_entity_poly.pdbx_strand_id
1 'polypeptide(L)'
;LGLDAERLQRKGALHYRADAYHFELEQIDSPSYPGLASMYRTHHVMVDIPDESLELFQRCGLPECCDFLSVETTELGTTTHYWRWYDTAKALQENVVKF
;
A
#
# COMPACT_ATOMS: atom_id res chain seq x y z
N LEU A 1 9.98 -2.73 -1.66
CA LEU A 1 9.90 -2.37 -0.21
C LEU A 1 11.00 -3.00 0.65
N GLY A 2 11.71 -4.05 0.19
CA GLY A 2 12.83 -4.61 0.95
C GLY A 2 12.43 -5.30 2.26
N LEU A 3 11.16 -5.73 2.33
CA LEU A 3 10.60 -6.53 3.40
C LEU A 3 10.97 -8.00 3.20
N ASP A 4 11.22 -8.69 4.31
CA ASP A 4 11.52 -10.12 4.32
C ASP A 4 10.21 -10.92 4.23
N ALA A 5 9.94 -11.50 3.06
CA ALA A 5 8.71 -12.23 2.79
C ALA A 5 8.55 -13.47 3.69
N GLU A 6 9.64 -14.16 4.04
CA GLU A 6 9.58 -15.34 4.90
C GLU A 6 9.20 -14.95 6.34
N ARG A 7 9.73 -13.83 6.82
CA ARG A 7 9.38 -13.30 8.14
C ARG A 7 7.94 -12.80 8.19
N LEU A 8 7.43 -12.20 7.12
CA LEU A 8 6.03 -11.77 7.01
C LEU A 8 5.05 -12.94 7.02
N GLN A 9 5.44 -14.11 6.50
CA GLN A 9 4.58 -15.30 6.50
C GLN A 9 4.51 -16.01 7.87
N ARG A 10 5.34 -15.60 8.84
CA ARG A 10 5.29 -16.17 10.19
C ARG A 10 3.93 -15.89 10.82
N LYS A 11 3.34 -16.92 11.43
CA LYS A 11 2.08 -16.79 12.15
C LYS A 11 2.22 -15.73 13.25
N GLY A 12 1.32 -14.75 13.25
CA GLY A 12 1.34 -13.63 14.20
C GLY A 12 2.16 -12.43 13.73
N ALA A 13 2.82 -12.46 12.57
CA ALA A 13 3.52 -11.28 12.05
C ALA A 13 2.55 -10.15 11.63
N LEU A 14 1.35 -10.53 11.20
CA LEU A 14 0.27 -9.65 10.75
C LEU A 14 -1.07 -10.27 11.15
N HIS A 15 -2.02 -9.44 11.56
CA HIS A 15 -3.39 -9.84 11.83
C HIS A 15 -4.33 -9.21 10.82
N TYR A 16 -4.84 -10.03 9.89
CA TYR A 16 -5.84 -9.56 8.93
C TYR A 16 -7.22 -9.42 9.61
N ARG A 17 -7.81 -8.23 9.49
CA ARG A 17 -9.14 -7.90 10.00
C ARG A 17 -10.21 -8.16 8.94
N ALA A 18 -10.67 -9.40 8.88
CA ALA A 18 -11.70 -9.82 7.93
C ALA A 18 -13.05 -9.10 8.14
N ASP A 19 -13.33 -8.62 9.36
CA ASP A 19 -14.52 -7.86 9.71
C ASP A 19 -14.52 -6.45 9.10
N ALA A 20 -13.34 -5.88 8.84
CA ALA A 20 -13.16 -4.57 8.22
C ALA A 20 -12.95 -4.65 6.69
N TYR A 21 -13.06 -5.84 6.11
CA TYR A 21 -12.93 -6.02 4.67
C TYR A 21 -14.09 -5.34 3.93
N HIS A 22 -13.74 -4.54 2.92
CA HIS A 22 -14.71 -3.91 2.04
C HIS A 22 -14.29 -4.07 0.58
N PHE A 23 -15.28 -4.17 -0.31
CA PHE A 23 -15.08 -4.39 -1.74
C PHE A 23 -15.94 -3.42 -2.53
N GLU A 24 -15.30 -2.71 -3.46
CA GLU A 24 -15.93 -1.74 -4.34
C GLU A 24 -15.72 -2.16 -5.80
N LEU A 25 -16.75 -1.94 -6.62
CA LEU A 25 -16.72 -2.22 -8.05
C LEU A 25 -17.21 -1.00 -8.80
N GLU A 26 -16.35 -0.46 -9.65
CA GLU A 26 -16.61 0.78 -10.40
C GLU A 26 -16.45 0.53 -11.89
N GLN A 27 -17.39 1.04 -12.67
CA GLN A 27 -17.29 1.03 -14.13
C GLN A 27 -16.97 2.44 -14.61
N ILE A 28 -15.74 2.63 -15.08
CA ILE A 28 -15.22 3.91 -15.56
C ILE A 28 -14.37 3.69 -16.82
N ASP A 29 -14.19 4.74 -17.62
CA ASP A 29 -13.27 4.69 -18.75
C ASP A 29 -11.82 4.58 -18.26
N SER A 30 -11.03 3.75 -18.95
CA SER A 30 -9.62 3.59 -18.63
C SER A 30 -8.87 4.93 -18.80
N PRO A 31 -8.18 5.45 -17.76
CA PRO A 31 -7.38 6.67 -17.90
C PRO A 31 -6.23 6.51 -18.92
N SER A 32 -5.70 5.29 -19.05
CA SER A 32 -4.62 4.97 -19.99
C SER A 32 -5.13 4.73 -21.42
N TYR A 33 -6.43 4.45 -21.60
CA TYR A 33 -7.06 4.16 -22.88
C TYR A 33 -8.42 4.87 -22.98
N PRO A 34 -8.45 6.16 -23.37
CA PRO A 34 -9.68 6.94 -23.43
C PRO A 34 -10.78 6.28 -24.27
N GLY A 35 -12.00 6.20 -23.72
CA GLY A 35 -13.17 5.58 -24.36
C GLY A 35 -13.27 4.06 -24.21
N LEU A 36 -12.30 3.41 -23.55
CA LEU A 36 -12.40 1.99 -23.20
C LEU A 36 -13.06 1.82 -21.83
N ALA A 37 -14.34 1.45 -21.83
CA ALA A 37 -15.06 1.11 -20.60
C ALA A 37 -14.37 -0.04 -19.87
N SER A 38 -14.01 0.20 -18.62
CA SER A 38 -13.26 -0.72 -17.77
C SER A 38 -13.98 -0.97 -16.46
N MET A 39 -13.75 -2.13 -15.85
CA MET A 39 -14.31 -2.50 -14.55
C MET A 39 -13.17 -2.58 -13.53
N TYR A 40 -13.15 -1.61 -12.61
CA TYR A 40 -12.18 -1.54 -11.53
C TYR A 40 -12.75 -2.26 -10.31
N ARG A 41 -11.90 -3.09 -9.70
CA ARG A 41 -12.23 -3.88 -8.52
C ARG A 41 -11.28 -3.48 -7.41
N THR A 42 -11.80 -2.80 -6.40
CA THR A 42 -10.99 -2.27 -5.30
C THR A 42 -11.26 -3.09 -4.05
N HIS A 43 -10.20 -3.65 -3.47
CA HIS A 43 -10.24 -4.42 -2.24
C HIS A 43 -9.65 -3.59 -1.11
N HIS A 44 -10.49 -3.20 -0.15
CA HIS A 44 -10.05 -2.54 1.07
C HIS A 44 -9.80 -3.60 2.14
N VAL A 45 -8.54 -3.73 2.54
CA VAL A 45 -8.08 -4.65 3.58
C VAL A 45 -7.53 -3.87 4.75
N MET A 46 -7.82 -4.33 5.97
CA MET A 46 -7.23 -3.81 7.19
C MET A 46 -6.36 -4.88 7.83
N VAL A 47 -5.17 -4.49 8.24
CA VAL A 47 -4.18 -5.38 8.84
C VAL A 47 -3.58 -4.69 10.05
N ASP A 48 -3.58 -5.39 11.18
CA ASP A 48 -2.90 -4.93 12.39
C ASP A 48 -1.49 -5.52 12.43
N ILE A 49 -0.52 -4.68 12.81
CA ILE A 49 0.88 -5.06 12.98
C ILE A 49 1.16 -5.14 14.48
N PRO A 50 1.44 -6.33 15.03
CA PRO A 50 1.83 -6.46 16.43
C PRO A 50 3.16 -5.77 16.73
N ASP A 51 3.33 -5.34 17.97
CA ASP A 51 4.53 -4.62 18.41
C ASP A 51 5.81 -5.42 18.15
N GLU A 52 5.78 -6.74 18.36
CA GLU A 52 6.91 -7.64 18.08
C GLU A 52 7.31 -7.72 16.60
N SER A 53 6.42 -7.27 15.70
CA SER A 53 6.62 -7.31 14.26
C SER A 53 6.94 -5.95 13.66
N LEU A 54 6.87 -4.86 14.44
CA LEU A 54 7.17 -3.50 13.97
C LEU A 54 8.57 -3.36 13.37
N GLU A 55 9.54 -4.10 13.90
CA GLU A 55 10.91 -4.09 13.38
C GLU A 55 11.01 -4.52 11.91
N LEU A 56 10.06 -5.33 11.42
CA LEU A 56 9.99 -5.73 10.02
C LEU A 56 9.68 -4.56 9.10
N PHE A 57 8.96 -3.55 9.60
CA PHE A 57 8.39 -2.46 8.82
C PHE A 57 9.12 -1.13 8.97
N GLN A 58 10.23 -1.08 9.72
CA GLN A 58 11.05 0.13 9.89
C GLN A 58 11.49 0.73 8.55
N ARG A 59 11.77 -0.13 7.56
CA ARG A 59 12.14 0.30 6.19
C ARG A 59 11.01 0.93 5.40
N CYS A 60 9.78 0.81 5.88
CA CYS A 60 8.58 1.41 5.30
C CYS A 60 8.11 2.63 6.11
N GLY A 61 8.96 3.15 7.00
CA GLY A 61 8.66 4.35 7.79
C GLY A 61 7.70 4.10 8.94
N LEU A 62 7.40 2.86 9.32
CA LEU A 62 6.61 2.53 10.51
C LEU A 62 7.53 2.30 11.73
N PRO A 63 7.06 2.61 12.96
CA PRO A 63 5.72 3.11 13.31
C PRO A 63 5.52 4.62 13.19
N GLU A 64 6.56 5.41 12.93
CA GLU A 64 6.49 6.88 12.97
C GLU A 64 5.76 7.50 11.76
N CYS A 65 5.37 6.69 10.77
CA CYS A 65 4.81 7.11 9.49
C CYS A 65 5.71 8.11 8.75
N CYS A 66 7.02 7.86 8.75
CA CYS A 66 8.01 8.69 8.08
C CYS A 66 8.09 8.39 6.58
N ASP A 67 8.28 9.43 5.76
CA ASP A 67 8.58 9.28 4.34
C ASP A 67 9.82 8.37 4.15
N PHE A 68 9.77 7.51 3.15
CA PHE A 68 10.86 6.57 2.85
C PHE A 68 11.04 6.38 1.35
N LEU A 69 12.11 5.71 0.97
CA LEU A 69 12.40 5.37 -0.43
C LEU A 69 12.58 3.88 -0.59
N SER A 70 12.19 3.36 -1.76
CA SER A 70 12.50 1.98 -2.13
C SER A 70 13.16 1.95 -3.48
N VAL A 71 14.21 1.15 -3.60
CA VAL A 71 14.93 0.94 -4.86
C VAL A 71 14.52 -0.41 -5.42
N GLU A 72 14.12 -0.42 -6.69
CA GLU A 72 13.78 -1.61 -7.44
C GLU A 72 14.75 -1.74 -8.62
N THR A 73 15.52 -2.83 -8.63
CA THR A 73 16.50 -3.12 -9.68
C THR A 73 15.96 -4.24 -10.56
N THR A 74 15.83 -3.97 -11.86
CA THR A 74 15.43 -4.92 -12.89
C THR A 74 16.50 -5.02 -13.96
N GLU A 75 16.35 -5.94 -14.93
CA GLU A 75 17.26 -6.06 -16.08
C GLU A 75 17.34 -4.77 -16.93
N LEU A 76 16.30 -3.94 -16.88
CA LEU A 76 16.18 -2.69 -17.65
C LEU A 76 16.78 -1.47 -16.91
N GLY A 77 17.18 -1.63 -15.65
CA GLY A 77 17.78 -0.58 -14.84
C GLY A 77 17.22 -0.51 -13.42
N THR A 78 17.62 0.55 -12.72
CA THR A 78 17.28 0.80 -11.32
C THR A 78 16.28 1.95 -11.22
N THR A 79 15.11 1.69 -10.65
CA THR A 79 14.08 2.69 -10.37
C THR A 79 14.05 3.01 -8.88
N THR A 80 14.00 4.29 -8.54
CA THR A 80 13.82 4.75 -7.15
C THR A 80 12.40 5.27 -6.98
N HIS A 81 11.68 4.69 -6.03
CA HIS A 81 10.33 5.08 -5.66
C HIS A 81 10.37 5.88 -4.35
N TYR A 82 9.63 6.99 -4.30
CA TYR A 82 9.51 7.86 -3.14
C TYR A 82 8.13 7.69 -2.51
N TRP A 83 8.09 7.35 -1.24
CA TRP A 83 6.88 7.05 -0.51
C TRP A 83 6.64 8.09 0.56
N ARG A 84 5.39 8.53 0.68
CA ARG A 84 4.93 9.47 1.70
C ARG A 84 3.69 8.91 2.37
N TRP A 85 3.68 9.02 3.69
CA TRP A 85 2.48 8.75 4.48
C TRP A 85 1.63 10.02 4.54
N TYR A 86 0.31 9.85 4.38
CA TYR A 86 -0.65 10.93 4.53
C TYR A 86 -1.61 10.59 5.67
N ASP A 87 -1.88 11.59 6.50
CA ASP A 87 -3.08 11.57 7.33
C ASP A 87 -4.31 11.56 6.42
N THR A 88 -5.28 10.71 6.72
CA THR A 88 -6.45 10.50 5.85
C THR A 88 -7.28 11.78 5.70
N ALA A 89 -7.46 12.56 6.78
CA ALA A 89 -8.22 13.80 6.73
C ALA A 89 -7.48 14.86 5.89
N LYS A 90 -6.16 14.93 6.03
CA LYS A 90 -5.31 15.82 5.22
C LYS A 90 -5.31 15.42 3.74
N ALA A 91 -5.19 14.13 3.43
CA ALA A 91 -5.22 13.63 2.05
C ALA A 91 -6.55 13.97 1.35
N LEU A 92 -7.67 13.88 2.06
CA LEU A 92 -8.98 14.29 1.55
C LEU A 92 -9.03 15.79 1.23
N GLN A 93 -8.49 16.65 2.10
CA GLN A 93 -8.44 18.10 1.86
C GLN A 93 -7.55 18.46 0.67
N GLU A 94 -6.43 17.76 0.51
CA GLU A 94 -5.46 18.00 -0.57
C GLU A 94 -5.86 17.33 -1.89
N ASN A 95 -7.01 16.66 -1.95
CA ASN A 95 -7.49 15.88 -3.11
C ASN A 95 -6.42 14.89 -3.61
N VAL A 96 -5.71 14.23 -2.70
CA VAL A 96 -4.76 13.18 -3.06
C VAL A 96 -5.56 12.06 -3.72
N VAL A 97 -5.29 11.84 -5.01
CA VAL A 97 -5.96 10.79 -5.78
C VAL A 97 -5.51 9.45 -5.22
N LYS A 98 -6.48 8.63 -4.81
CA LYS A 98 -6.22 7.21 -4.48
C LYS A 98 -5.77 6.54 -5.78
N PHE A 99 -4.57 5.98 -5.77
CA PHE A 99 -4.03 5.20 -6.90
C PHE A 99 -4.63 3.80 -6.92
#